data_AF-A0A2D6KWZ4-F1
#
_entry.id   AF-A0A2D6KWZ4-F1
#
_cell.length_a   1.000
_cell.length_b   1.000
_cell.length_c   1.000
_cell.angle_alpha   90.00
_cell.angle_beta   90.00
_cell.angle_gamma   90.00
#
_symmetry.space_group_name_H-M   'P 1'
#
loop_
_entity.id
_entity.type
_entity.pdbx_description
1 polymer ?
#
loop_
_entity_poly.entity_id
_entity_poly.type
_entity_poly.pdbx_seq_one_letter_code
_entity_poly.pdbx_strand_id
1 'polypeptide(L)'
;MGARKRGLDIVLEQPPEPPPELKGAGLGGVKKIFGFGRRKAIEPLPVFDKGLSRKVEKLNEKKVKLEQQVKDLKAAKKVLLKEVKDYGKLRNKKGSPVKEELKITERDGSFSNTQKELAERRKLLAMDRKNIEKKIELLTKKQEQLVQQSKDFEAKDKLFKEDEQALNQKEDELLGSIKELEKDRALLAEKETGIILKTKEIKENKNLLDREEKKVDNKLKSLHNKKQEIREDMAMLIESKKEIEQGFINKQTQLEKLEKKWAEKESSFKNSQLMLGELRNMFLSRVKMVEEGVRTLEKEEKNIINNINLLEKNKSILSSKEQEIIDRIELLGQTKLFLKNKEKELKKREDIVNKAKEYERKMPEIIQSITMLKKEHIIEKRKLGKITTEIMAKLGLLKDREIRLREKETLLGRKEQELKQRGTALTKEKELTDEEKFHLYIKKESNLPEIGGTAEDEMSQAHMEIGPLVTKARELIRTRNTAEAMKIISQIEYIHDRLGKGDEDRRKINYDLIELKTDVKLAGLGG
;
A
#
# COMPACT_ATOMS: atom_id res chain seq x y z
N MET A 1 26.11 23.12 17.47
CA MET A 1 25.75 23.39 16.06
C MET A 1 24.42 22.70 15.75
N GLY A 2 23.57 23.27 14.87
CA GLY A 2 22.56 22.49 14.15
C GLY A 2 21.19 22.23 14.80
N ALA A 3 20.53 23.24 15.39
CA ALA A 3 19.11 23.12 15.75
C ALA A 3 18.22 23.13 14.49
N ARG A 4 17.40 22.10 14.27
CA ARG A 4 16.37 22.07 13.21
C ARG A 4 14.97 22.19 13.81
N LYS A 5 14.45 23.42 13.88
CA LYS A 5 13.01 23.66 14.03
C LYS A 5 12.30 23.16 12.75
N ARG A 6 11.28 22.32 12.88
CA ARG A 6 10.27 22.15 11.83
C ARG A 6 9.05 22.95 12.25
N GLY A 7 8.70 23.97 11.46
CA GLY A 7 7.39 24.61 11.57
C GLY A 7 6.31 23.63 11.13
N LEU A 8 5.22 23.60 11.88
CA LEU A 8 3.94 23.04 11.44
C LEU A 8 3.07 24.25 11.16
N ASP A 9 2.85 24.54 9.88
CA ASP A 9 1.96 25.62 9.47
C ASP A 9 0.53 25.24 9.80
N ILE A 10 -0.10 26.02 10.68
CA ILE A 10 -1.50 25.86 11.06
C ILE A 10 -2.32 26.52 9.95
N VAL A 11 -2.93 25.70 9.09
CA VAL A 11 -3.95 26.17 8.16
C VAL A 11 -5.20 26.50 8.96
N LEU A 12 -5.45 27.78 9.17
CA LEU A 12 -6.71 28.31 9.69
C LEU A 12 -7.75 28.23 8.58
N GLU A 13 -8.61 27.20 8.61
CA GLU A 13 -9.83 27.19 7.81
C GLU A 13 -10.74 28.35 8.24
N GLN A 14 -11.17 29.14 7.25
CA GLN A 14 -12.09 30.25 7.48
C GLN A 14 -13.50 29.71 7.80
N PRO A 15 -14.26 30.34 8.72
CA PRO A 15 -15.64 29.98 8.94
C PRO A 15 -16.48 30.30 7.68
N PRO A 16 -17.49 29.47 7.33
CA PRO A 16 -18.33 29.72 6.16
C PRO A 16 -19.15 31.01 6.33
N GLU A 17 -19.24 31.78 5.25
CA GLU A 17 -20.03 33.01 5.21
C GLU A 17 -21.53 32.74 5.44
N PRO A 18 -22.26 33.66 6.11
CA PRO A 18 -23.71 33.55 6.24
C PRO A 18 -24.39 33.73 4.87
N PRO A 19 -25.52 33.04 4.61
CA PRO A 19 -26.24 33.16 3.34
C PRO A 19 -26.78 34.59 3.14
N PRO A 20 -26.84 35.09 1.89
CA PRO A 20 -27.17 36.47 1.60
C PRO A 20 -28.62 36.84 1.97
N GLU A 21 -28.79 38.03 2.55
CA GLU A 21 -30.10 38.64 2.78
C GLU A 21 -30.84 38.84 1.43
N LEU A 22 -31.96 38.14 1.24
CA LEU A 22 -32.88 38.43 0.14
C LEU A 22 -33.66 39.72 0.42
N LYS A 23 -33.03 40.86 0.12
CA LYS A 23 -33.72 42.14 -0.07
C LYS A 23 -34.58 42.07 -1.33
N GLY A 24 -35.77 42.67 -1.25
CA GLY A 24 -36.88 42.33 -2.14
C GLY A 24 -36.86 42.98 -3.52
N ALA A 25 -37.57 42.32 -4.43
CA ALA A 25 -38.34 42.92 -5.51
C ALA A 25 -39.79 42.42 -5.36
N GLY A 26 -40.85 43.14 -5.74
CA GLY A 26 -40.89 44.33 -6.57
C GLY A 26 -41.83 44.10 -7.76
N LEU A 27 -43.11 44.45 -7.57
CA LEU A 27 -44.14 44.69 -8.60
C LEU A 27 -44.68 43.48 -9.42
N GLY A 28 -45.96 43.62 -9.83
CA GLY A 28 -46.53 42.95 -11.00
C GLY A 28 -47.54 41.83 -10.72
N GLY A 29 -48.84 42.12 -10.75
CA GLY A 29 -49.85 41.06 -10.53
C GLY A 29 -51.34 41.41 -10.57
N VAL A 30 -51.77 42.48 -11.25
CA VAL A 30 -53.21 42.77 -11.39
C VAL A 30 -53.86 41.75 -12.34
N LYS A 31 -54.57 40.75 -11.79
CA LYS A 31 -55.50 39.92 -12.56
C LYS A 31 -56.95 40.20 -12.16
N LYS A 32 -57.63 40.94 -13.03
CA LYS A 32 -59.10 41.01 -13.08
C LYS A 32 -59.66 39.60 -13.23
N ILE A 33 -60.64 39.22 -12.40
CA ILE A 33 -61.58 38.14 -12.73
C ILE A 33 -62.98 38.76 -12.71
N PHE A 34 -63.56 38.89 -13.91
CA PHE A 34 -64.97 39.22 -14.09
C PHE A 34 -65.82 38.03 -13.64
N GLY A 35 -66.90 38.31 -12.91
CA GLY A 35 -67.86 37.31 -12.47
C GLY A 35 -69.26 37.91 -12.37
N PHE A 36 -70.00 37.91 -13.48
CA PHE A 36 -71.46 38.07 -13.48
C PHE A 36 -72.04 37.02 -12.51
N GLY A 37 -73.02 37.27 -11.65
CA GLY A 37 -74.09 38.27 -11.71
C GLY A 37 -75.43 37.53 -11.59
N ARG A 38 -76.25 37.86 -10.58
CA ARG A 38 -77.68 37.47 -10.45
C ARG A 38 -78.31 38.38 -9.39
N ARG A 39 -79.01 39.44 -9.83
CA ARG A 39 -79.88 40.22 -8.95
C ARG A 39 -81.14 39.39 -8.71
N LYS A 40 -81.54 39.18 -7.46
CA LYS A 40 -82.87 38.62 -7.15
C LYS A 40 -83.92 39.69 -7.50
N ALA A 41 -85.02 39.26 -8.10
CA ALA A 41 -86.14 40.13 -8.40
C ALA A 41 -86.83 40.59 -7.09
N ILE A 42 -87.34 41.82 -7.11
CA ILE A 42 -88.24 42.34 -6.08
C ILE A 42 -89.66 42.15 -6.63
N GLU A 43 -90.52 41.47 -5.87
CA GLU A 43 -91.93 41.28 -6.22
C GLU A 43 -92.71 42.59 -6.00
N PRO A 44 -93.61 42.99 -6.92
CA PRO A 44 -94.50 44.12 -6.72
C PRO A 44 -95.72 43.72 -5.86
N LEU A 45 -96.12 44.63 -4.97
CA LEU A 45 -97.32 44.52 -4.13
C LEU A 45 -98.63 44.44 -4.96
N PRO A 46 -99.70 43.83 -4.42
CA PRO A 46 -100.94 43.61 -5.16
C PRO A 46 -101.68 44.91 -5.48
N VAL A 47 -102.32 44.93 -6.65
CA VAL A 47 -103.06 46.08 -7.21
C VAL A 47 -104.40 46.25 -6.49
N PHE A 48 -104.69 47.47 -6.01
CA PHE A 48 -105.98 47.82 -5.40
C PHE A 48 -107.18 47.60 -6.36
N ASP A 49 -108.29 47.13 -5.79
CA ASP A 49 -109.46 46.66 -6.53
C ASP A 49 -110.23 47.80 -7.22
N LYS A 50 -110.24 47.76 -8.57
CA LYS A 50 -110.93 48.73 -9.43
C LYS A 50 -112.47 48.67 -9.34
N GLY A 51 -113.04 47.71 -8.59
CA GLY A 51 -114.48 47.56 -8.39
C GLY A 51 -115.14 48.67 -7.55
N LEU A 52 -114.42 49.24 -6.57
CA LEU A 52 -114.97 50.26 -5.65
C LEU A 52 -115.15 51.63 -6.32
N SER A 53 -114.13 52.11 -7.04
CA SER A 53 -114.16 53.42 -7.71
C SER A 53 -115.35 53.55 -8.70
N ARG A 54 -115.62 52.51 -9.50
CA ARG A 54 -116.75 52.46 -10.44
C ARG A 54 -118.13 52.41 -9.77
N LYS A 55 -118.23 51.99 -8.50
CA LYS A 55 -119.48 52.06 -7.72
C LYS A 55 -119.74 53.49 -7.23
N VAL A 56 -118.69 54.19 -6.80
CA VAL A 56 -118.79 55.60 -6.33
C VAL A 56 -119.23 56.53 -7.47
N GLU A 57 -118.65 56.40 -8.68
CA GLU A 57 -119.10 57.17 -9.86
C GLU A 57 -120.60 56.99 -10.15
N LYS A 58 -121.08 55.74 -10.20
CA LYS A 58 -122.51 55.44 -10.47
C LYS A 58 -123.47 55.95 -9.39
N LEU A 59 -123.00 56.13 -8.15
CA LEU A 59 -123.79 56.72 -7.07
C LEU A 59 -123.83 58.26 -7.19
N ASN A 60 -122.71 58.90 -7.55
CA ASN A 60 -122.67 60.33 -7.84
C ASN A 60 -123.54 60.71 -9.06
N GLU A 61 -123.53 59.93 -10.14
CA GLU A 61 -124.44 60.15 -11.28
C GLU A 61 -125.92 60.10 -10.86
N LYS A 62 -126.29 59.17 -9.98
CA LYS A 62 -127.65 59.07 -9.44
C LYS A 62 -128.01 60.26 -8.55
N LYS A 63 -127.08 60.74 -7.72
CA LYS A 63 -127.26 61.94 -6.89
C LYS A 63 -127.53 63.17 -7.75
N VAL A 64 -126.73 63.42 -8.79
CA VAL A 64 -126.94 64.55 -9.72
C VAL A 64 -128.29 64.48 -10.43
N LYS A 65 -128.72 63.28 -10.87
CA LYS A 65 -130.05 63.08 -11.48
C LYS A 65 -131.20 63.38 -10.50
N LEU A 66 -131.07 62.99 -9.23
CA LEU A 66 -132.06 63.30 -8.18
C LEU A 66 -132.09 64.80 -7.83
N GLU A 67 -130.95 65.47 -7.74
CA GLU A 67 -130.89 66.91 -7.49
C GLU A 67 -131.55 67.73 -8.61
N GLN A 68 -131.39 67.29 -9.87
CA GLN A 68 -132.09 67.90 -10.99
C GLN A 68 -133.62 67.67 -10.92
N GLN A 69 -134.07 66.44 -10.62
CA GLN A 69 -135.49 66.16 -10.41
C GLN A 69 -136.09 67.01 -9.26
N VAL A 70 -135.34 67.26 -8.19
CA VAL A 70 -135.78 68.14 -7.10
C VAL A 70 -135.85 69.62 -7.54
N LYS A 71 -134.95 70.09 -8.41
CA LYS A 71 -135.08 71.42 -9.04
C LYS A 71 -136.33 71.51 -9.91
N ASP A 72 -136.56 70.50 -10.75
CA ASP A 72 -137.71 70.46 -11.67
C ASP A 72 -139.04 70.40 -10.89
N LEU A 73 -139.10 69.61 -9.81
CA LEU A 73 -140.25 69.57 -8.88
C LEU A 73 -140.44 70.88 -8.10
N LYS A 74 -139.36 71.58 -7.71
CA LYS A 74 -139.46 72.93 -7.13
C LYS A 74 -139.96 73.95 -8.16
N ALA A 75 -139.56 73.84 -9.43
CA ALA A 75 -140.08 74.67 -10.51
C ALA A 75 -141.57 74.38 -10.77
N ALA A 76 -141.97 73.12 -10.89
CA ALA A 76 -143.36 72.69 -11.02
C ALA A 76 -144.22 73.15 -9.82
N LYS A 77 -143.70 73.03 -8.58
CA LYS A 77 -144.36 73.58 -7.38
C LYS A 77 -144.53 75.11 -7.47
N LYS A 78 -143.58 75.83 -8.04
CA LYS A 78 -143.64 77.30 -8.24
C LYS A 78 -144.65 77.68 -9.34
N VAL A 79 -144.79 76.88 -10.39
CA VAL A 79 -145.84 77.02 -11.42
C VAL A 79 -147.23 76.74 -10.81
N LEU A 80 -147.39 75.62 -10.11
CA LEU A 80 -148.63 75.28 -9.40
C LEU A 80 -148.99 76.32 -8.32
N LEU A 81 -148.01 76.91 -7.61
CA LEU A 81 -148.30 78.03 -6.69
C LEU A 81 -148.74 79.32 -7.41
N LYS A 82 -148.35 79.48 -8.68
CA LYS A 82 -148.78 80.61 -9.53
C LYS A 82 -150.21 80.37 -10.01
N GLU A 83 -150.51 79.18 -10.53
CA GLU A 83 -151.86 78.74 -10.90
C GLU A 83 -152.83 78.78 -9.71
N VAL A 84 -152.43 78.29 -8.52
CA VAL A 84 -153.24 78.39 -7.29
C VAL A 84 -153.40 79.84 -6.83
N LYS A 85 -152.41 80.73 -7.05
CA LYS A 85 -152.58 82.17 -6.81
C LYS A 85 -153.47 82.84 -7.84
N ASP A 86 -153.57 82.32 -9.07
CA ASP A 86 -154.39 82.90 -10.13
C ASP A 86 -155.85 82.39 -10.05
N TYR A 87 -156.08 81.14 -9.60
CA TYR A 87 -157.39 80.69 -9.08
C TYR A 87 -157.79 81.43 -7.80
N GLY A 88 -156.83 81.75 -6.92
CA GLY A 88 -157.07 82.54 -5.71
C GLY A 88 -157.42 84.01 -5.95
N LYS A 89 -157.17 84.55 -7.16
CA LYS A 89 -157.45 85.96 -7.52
C LYS A 89 -158.86 86.21 -8.05
N LEU A 90 -159.70 85.19 -8.13
CA LEU A 90 -161.15 85.33 -8.31
C LEU A 90 -161.93 85.44 -6.99
N ARG A 91 -161.24 85.53 -5.84
CA ARG A 91 -161.90 85.80 -4.54
C ARG A 91 -161.18 86.90 -3.75
N ASN A 92 -161.82 88.07 -3.73
CA ASN A 92 -161.53 89.28 -2.94
C ASN A 92 -160.39 90.20 -3.43
N LYS A 93 -160.73 91.10 -4.38
CA LYS A 93 -160.25 92.49 -4.36
C LYS A 93 -161.33 93.39 -3.74
N LYS A 94 -160.96 94.04 -2.62
CA LYS A 94 -161.46 95.30 -2.00
C LYS A 94 -162.88 95.82 -2.34
N GLY A 95 -163.60 96.26 -1.30
CA GLY A 95 -164.15 97.63 -1.31
C GLY A 95 -165.55 97.89 -0.70
N SER A 96 -165.55 98.51 0.49
CA SER A 96 -166.53 99.53 1.01
C SER A 96 -168.05 99.23 1.10
N PRO A 97 -168.80 99.98 1.95
CA PRO A 97 -170.22 99.72 2.22
C PRO A 97 -171.18 100.81 1.68
N VAL A 98 -172.29 100.42 1.06
CA VAL A 98 -173.47 101.30 0.82
C VAL A 98 -174.76 100.47 0.97
N LYS A 99 -175.79 101.07 1.59
CA LYS A 99 -177.16 100.57 1.64
C LYS A 99 -177.91 101.00 0.38
N GLU A 100 -178.77 100.17 -0.19
CA GLU A 100 -179.93 100.68 -0.94
C GLU A 100 -181.08 99.65 -0.97
N GLU A 101 -182.23 100.09 -1.48
CA GLU A 101 -183.57 99.72 -1.00
C GLU A 101 -184.48 99.10 -2.09
N LEU A 102 -185.71 98.71 -1.71
CA LEU A 102 -186.89 98.36 -2.56
C LEU A 102 -186.82 96.98 -3.28
N LYS A 103 -187.84 96.09 -3.18
CA LYS A 103 -189.22 96.12 -3.76
C LYS A 103 -189.19 96.29 -5.30
N ILE A 104 -189.91 95.53 -6.14
CA ILE A 104 -191.38 95.34 -6.22
C ILE A 104 -191.77 94.01 -6.95
N THR A 105 -193.01 93.58 -6.70
CA THR A 105 -193.87 92.45 -7.12
C THR A 105 -193.85 91.83 -8.54
N GLU A 106 -194.22 90.53 -8.56
CA GLU A 106 -195.22 89.84 -9.42
C GLU A 106 -195.41 90.18 -10.92
N ARG A 107 -195.35 89.13 -11.76
CA ARG A 107 -196.44 88.77 -12.70
C ARG A 107 -196.31 87.32 -13.21
N ASP A 108 -197.46 86.67 -13.40
CA ASP A 108 -197.58 85.24 -13.76
C ASP A 108 -197.25 84.91 -15.24
N GLY A 109 -196.92 83.64 -15.53
CA GLY A 109 -196.92 83.12 -16.91
C GLY A 109 -196.22 81.77 -17.16
N SER A 110 -197.01 80.71 -17.32
CA SER A 110 -196.69 79.40 -17.97
C SER A 110 -195.46 78.57 -17.50
N PHE A 111 -195.80 77.63 -16.62
CA PHE A 111 -195.13 76.40 -16.18
C PHE A 111 -194.35 75.51 -17.19
N SER A 112 -193.52 74.63 -16.59
CA SER A 112 -193.27 73.22 -16.99
C SER A 112 -192.13 72.87 -17.98
N ASN A 113 -190.86 73.18 -17.64
CA ASN A 113 -189.74 72.29 -18.04
C ASN A 113 -188.45 72.37 -17.17
N THR A 114 -188.27 73.38 -16.32
CA THR A 114 -187.00 73.66 -15.61
C THR A 114 -186.75 72.88 -14.30
N GLN A 115 -187.70 72.06 -13.83
CA GLN A 115 -187.54 71.29 -12.58
C GLN A 115 -186.58 70.09 -12.68
N LYS A 116 -186.29 69.57 -13.89
CA LYS A 116 -185.39 68.41 -14.07
C LYS A 116 -183.90 68.80 -13.97
N GLU A 117 -183.48 69.91 -14.56
CA GLU A 117 -182.06 70.34 -14.55
C GLU A 117 -181.52 70.60 -13.13
N LEU A 118 -182.34 71.19 -12.24
CA LEU A 118 -181.94 71.46 -10.86
C LEU A 118 -181.68 70.19 -10.03
N ALA A 119 -182.32 69.07 -10.37
CA ALA A 119 -182.11 67.79 -9.71
C ALA A 119 -180.79 67.13 -10.16
N GLU A 120 -180.45 67.21 -11.45
CA GLU A 120 -179.18 66.68 -11.96
C GLU A 120 -177.98 67.49 -11.49
N ARG A 121 -178.09 68.83 -11.46
CA ARG A 121 -177.03 69.73 -10.99
C ARG A 121 -176.67 69.49 -9.51
N ARG A 122 -177.65 69.10 -8.68
CA ARG A 122 -177.41 68.67 -7.29
C ARG A 122 -176.70 67.31 -7.17
N LYS A 123 -176.98 66.35 -8.07
CA LYS A 123 -176.26 65.06 -8.11
C LYS A 123 -174.80 65.25 -8.51
N LEU A 124 -174.52 66.10 -9.51
CA LEU A 124 -173.16 66.39 -9.97
C LEU A 124 -172.28 66.95 -8.85
N LEU A 125 -172.77 67.98 -8.14
CA LEU A 125 -172.07 68.60 -7.01
C LEU A 125 -171.78 67.63 -5.85
N ALA A 126 -172.67 66.67 -5.58
CA ALA A 126 -172.43 65.63 -4.58
C ALA A 126 -171.32 64.65 -4.99
N MET A 127 -171.21 64.37 -6.30
CA MET A 127 -170.15 63.54 -6.87
C MET A 127 -168.80 64.26 -6.81
N ASP A 128 -168.76 65.54 -7.18
CA ASP A 128 -167.55 66.37 -7.11
C ASP A 128 -167.03 66.53 -5.68
N ARG A 129 -167.94 66.68 -4.69
CA ARG A 129 -167.56 66.76 -3.28
C ARG A 129 -166.87 65.48 -2.80
N LYS A 130 -167.40 64.30 -3.14
CA LYS A 130 -166.76 63.00 -2.87
C LYS A 130 -165.42 62.83 -3.60
N ASN A 131 -165.29 63.34 -4.82
CA ASN A 131 -164.03 63.29 -5.57
C ASN A 131 -162.96 64.21 -4.95
N ILE A 132 -163.35 65.37 -4.43
CA ILE A 132 -162.46 66.28 -3.70
C ILE A 132 -162.03 65.65 -2.36
N GLU A 133 -162.94 65.07 -1.59
CA GLU A 133 -162.63 64.36 -0.33
C GLU A 133 -161.61 63.23 -0.56
N LYS A 134 -161.84 62.35 -1.55
CA LYS A 134 -160.87 61.32 -1.95
C LYS A 134 -159.51 61.90 -2.36
N LYS A 135 -159.49 63.05 -3.03
CA LYS A 135 -158.26 63.71 -3.48
C LYS A 135 -157.50 64.35 -2.32
N ILE A 136 -158.20 64.88 -1.31
CA ILE A 136 -157.61 65.34 -0.06
C ILE A 136 -157.02 64.16 0.71
N GLU A 137 -157.79 63.09 0.92
CA GLU A 137 -157.32 61.88 1.62
C GLU A 137 -156.05 61.28 0.97
N LEU A 138 -156.01 61.24 -0.36
CA LEU A 138 -154.86 60.74 -1.13
C LEU A 138 -153.65 61.69 -1.08
N LEU A 139 -153.87 63.00 -0.90
CA LEU A 139 -152.80 63.98 -0.67
C LEU A 139 -152.26 63.89 0.77
N THR A 140 -153.12 63.70 1.78
CA THR A 140 -152.70 63.48 3.17
C THR A 140 -151.83 62.23 3.28
N LYS A 141 -152.25 61.10 2.69
CA LYS A 141 -151.45 59.86 2.63
C LYS A 141 -150.11 60.05 1.93
N LYS A 142 -150.03 60.87 0.87
CA LYS A 142 -148.75 61.24 0.22
C LYS A 142 -147.88 62.13 1.10
N GLN A 143 -148.47 63.05 1.86
CA GLN A 143 -147.73 63.91 2.79
C GLN A 143 -147.15 63.08 3.95
N GLU A 144 -147.92 62.15 4.51
CA GLU A 144 -147.46 61.18 5.52
C GLU A 144 -146.31 60.32 4.99
N GLN A 145 -146.43 59.78 3.76
CA GLN A 145 -145.35 59.04 3.11
C GLN A 145 -144.07 59.86 2.92
N LEU A 146 -144.18 61.14 2.53
CA LEU A 146 -143.02 62.03 2.38
C LEU A 146 -142.38 62.38 3.73
N VAL A 147 -143.18 62.57 4.79
CA VAL A 147 -142.66 62.77 6.15
C VAL A 147 -141.94 61.52 6.66
N GLN A 148 -142.49 60.33 6.41
CA GLN A 148 -141.82 59.08 6.76
C GLN A 148 -140.51 58.90 5.98
N GLN A 149 -140.52 59.12 4.66
CA GLN A 149 -139.30 59.09 3.85
C GLN A 149 -138.25 60.10 4.33
N SER A 150 -138.64 61.30 4.77
CA SER A 150 -137.71 62.29 5.33
C SER A 150 -137.05 61.78 6.61
N LYS A 151 -137.83 61.15 7.51
CA LYS A 151 -137.29 60.52 8.73
C LYS A 151 -136.38 59.34 8.40
N ASP A 152 -136.74 58.51 7.43
CA ASP A 152 -135.91 57.39 6.97
C ASP A 152 -134.61 57.88 6.33
N PHE A 153 -134.61 59.05 5.67
CA PHE A 153 -133.41 59.71 5.17
C PHE A 153 -132.54 60.29 6.28
N GLU A 154 -133.11 60.97 7.28
CA GLU A 154 -132.37 61.46 8.45
C GLU A 154 -131.76 60.32 9.28
N ALA A 155 -132.47 59.20 9.43
CA ALA A 155 -131.94 58.00 10.07
C ALA A 155 -130.76 57.40 9.29
N LYS A 156 -130.85 57.35 7.95
CA LYS A 156 -129.76 56.90 7.09
C LYS A 156 -128.57 57.87 7.09
N ASP A 157 -128.81 59.17 7.11
CA ASP A 157 -127.75 60.19 7.15
C ASP A 157 -126.97 60.16 8.48
N LYS A 158 -127.64 59.84 9.59
CA LYS A 158 -126.96 59.51 10.86
C LYS A 158 -126.14 58.23 10.76
N LEU A 159 -126.74 57.14 10.25
CA LEU A 159 -126.04 55.87 10.08
C LEU A 159 -124.79 56.02 9.19
N PHE A 160 -124.88 56.77 8.09
CA PHE A 160 -123.74 57.06 7.22
C PHE A 160 -122.62 57.82 7.93
N LYS A 161 -122.93 58.73 8.85
CA LYS A 161 -121.93 59.47 9.64
C LYS A 161 -121.30 58.60 10.73
N GLU A 162 -122.07 57.69 11.32
CA GLU A 162 -121.56 56.68 12.25
C GLU A 162 -120.63 55.69 11.53
N ASP A 163 -121.03 55.20 10.35
CA ASP A 163 -120.21 54.36 9.47
C ASP A 163 -118.93 55.10 8.99
N GLU A 164 -119.02 56.38 8.61
CA GLU A 164 -117.87 57.21 8.21
C GLU A 164 -116.90 57.43 9.37
N GLN A 165 -117.39 57.68 10.59
CA GLN A 165 -116.54 57.78 11.78
C GLN A 165 -115.89 56.44 12.15
N ALA A 166 -116.63 55.33 12.08
CA ALA A 166 -116.09 54.00 12.31
C ALA A 166 -115.04 53.60 11.26
N LEU A 167 -115.24 53.99 10.00
CA LEU A 167 -114.28 53.76 8.92
C LEU A 167 -113.00 54.58 9.12
N ASN A 168 -113.11 55.87 9.46
CA ASN A 168 -111.94 56.71 9.77
C ASN A 168 -111.15 56.17 10.98
N GLN A 169 -111.83 55.71 12.05
CA GLN A 169 -111.17 55.05 13.18
C GLN A 169 -110.42 53.78 12.75
N LYS A 170 -111.00 52.98 11.85
CA LYS A 170 -110.33 51.79 11.29
C LYS A 170 -109.16 52.13 10.37
N GLU A 171 -109.23 53.22 9.61
CA GLU A 171 -108.10 53.72 8.82
C GLU A 171 -106.95 54.20 9.74
N ASP A 172 -107.24 54.92 10.82
CA ASP A 172 -106.25 55.34 11.81
C ASP A 172 -105.61 54.14 12.55
N GLU A 173 -106.41 53.15 12.97
CA GLU A 173 -105.90 51.88 13.52
C GLU A 173 -104.96 51.17 12.54
N LEU A 174 -105.36 51.03 11.27
CA LEU A 174 -104.55 50.39 10.23
C LEU A 174 -103.26 51.17 9.96
N LEU A 175 -103.30 52.50 9.92
CA LEU A 175 -102.10 53.35 9.79
C LEU A 175 -101.17 53.23 11.00
N GLY A 176 -101.73 53.03 12.19
CA GLY A 176 -100.99 52.68 13.40
C GLY A 176 -100.23 51.36 13.24
N SER A 177 -100.95 50.28 12.92
CA SER A 177 -100.35 48.95 12.72
C SER A 177 -99.35 48.91 11.56
N ILE A 178 -99.57 49.65 10.47
CA ILE A 178 -98.60 49.76 9.36
C ILE A 178 -97.30 50.39 9.85
N LYS A 179 -97.35 51.49 10.63
CA LYS A 179 -96.15 52.13 11.20
C LYS A 179 -95.41 51.23 12.19
N GLU A 180 -96.11 50.37 12.93
CA GLU A 180 -95.50 49.38 13.80
C GLU A 180 -94.80 48.27 13.00
N LEU A 181 -95.47 47.73 11.98
CA LEU A 181 -94.87 46.75 11.06
C LEU A 181 -93.67 47.31 10.28
N GLU A 182 -93.66 48.60 9.95
CA GLU A 182 -92.50 49.28 9.35
C GLU A 182 -91.31 49.39 10.32
N LYS A 183 -91.56 49.69 11.60
CA LYS A 183 -90.52 49.68 12.65
C LYS A 183 -89.96 48.27 12.86
N ASP A 184 -90.82 47.27 12.97
CA ASP A 184 -90.40 45.87 13.12
C ASP A 184 -89.62 45.38 11.90
N ARG A 185 -90.05 45.75 10.69
CA ARG A 185 -89.31 45.47 9.46
C ARG A 185 -87.93 46.14 9.45
N ALA A 186 -87.81 47.37 9.93
CA ALA A 186 -86.52 48.06 10.05
C ALA A 186 -85.60 47.36 11.09
N LEU A 187 -86.14 46.99 12.26
CA LEU A 187 -85.40 46.23 13.29
C LEU A 187 -84.99 44.84 12.81
N LEU A 188 -85.81 44.16 12.01
CA LEU A 188 -85.46 42.89 11.39
C LEU A 188 -84.36 43.05 10.34
N ALA A 189 -84.40 44.09 9.51
CA ALA A 189 -83.34 44.40 8.55
C ALA A 189 -82.01 44.73 9.25
N GLU A 190 -82.03 45.50 10.34
CA GLU A 190 -80.86 45.77 11.17
C GLU A 190 -80.29 44.47 11.75
N LYS A 191 -81.13 43.62 12.36
CA LYS A 191 -80.72 42.29 12.86
C LYS A 191 -80.16 41.39 11.76
N GLU A 192 -80.76 41.38 10.56
CA GLU A 192 -80.28 40.62 9.41
C GLU A 192 -78.88 41.09 8.99
N THR A 193 -78.66 42.41 8.86
CA THR A 193 -77.32 42.94 8.56
C THR A 193 -76.29 42.59 9.64
N GLY A 194 -76.66 42.65 10.93
CA GLY A 194 -75.81 42.23 12.04
C GLY A 194 -75.45 40.72 12.00
N ILE A 195 -76.41 39.87 11.63
CA ILE A 195 -76.18 38.43 11.44
C ILE A 195 -75.25 38.18 10.25
N ILE A 196 -75.43 38.90 9.13
CA ILE A 196 -74.57 38.79 7.94
C ILE A 196 -73.13 39.20 8.27
N LEU A 197 -72.92 40.27 9.05
CA LEU A 197 -71.60 40.70 9.49
C LEU A 197 -70.94 39.64 10.39
N LYS A 198 -71.62 39.19 11.46
CA LYS A 198 -71.10 38.13 12.33
C LYS A 198 -70.80 36.83 11.58
N THR A 199 -71.60 36.49 10.56
CA THR A 199 -71.35 35.30 9.73
C THR A 199 -70.08 35.45 8.88
N LYS A 200 -69.76 36.66 8.41
CA LYS A 200 -68.47 36.93 7.73
C LYS A 200 -67.31 36.85 8.71
N GLU A 201 -67.41 37.47 9.88
CA GLU A 201 -66.39 37.42 10.95
C GLU A 201 -66.09 35.97 11.36
N ILE A 202 -67.11 35.14 11.61
CA ILE A 202 -66.95 33.71 11.92
C ILE A 202 -66.23 32.97 10.79
N LYS A 203 -66.55 33.27 9.52
CA LYS A 203 -65.89 32.65 8.36
C LYS A 203 -64.43 33.10 8.22
N GLU A 204 -64.12 34.36 8.51
CA GLU A 204 -62.76 34.90 8.50
C GLU A 204 -61.92 34.31 9.63
N ASN A 205 -62.47 34.25 10.86
CA ASN A 205 -61.84 33.61 12.01
C ASN A 205 -61.59 32.11 11.76
N LYS A 206 -62.54 31.39 11.14
CA LYS A 206 -62.31 30.00 10.72
C LYS A 206 -61.14 29.88 9.73
N ASN A 207 -61.09 30.74 8.70
CA ASN A 207 -59.97 30.75 7.75
C ASN A 207 -58.63 31.09 8.40
N LEU A 208 -58.61 31.88 9.49
CA LEU A 208 -57.40 32.14 10.28
C LEU A 208 -57.00 30.89 11.08
N LEU A 209 -57.94 30.23 11.76
CA LEU A 209 -57.70 28.99 12.49
C LEU A 209 -57.15 27.90 11.57
N ASP A 210 -57.79 27.66 10.41
CA ASP A 210 -57.35 26.70 9.38
C ASP A 210 -55.91 26.98 8.88
N ARG A 211 -55.45 28.25 8.94
CA ARG A 211 -54.06 28.64 8.59
C ARG A 211 -53.10 28.41 9.74
N GLU A 212 -53.53 28.62 10.98
CA GLU A 212 -52.70 28.40 12.16
C GLU A 212 -52.52 26.90 12.45
N GLU A 213 -53.57 26.09 12.31
CA GLU A 213 -53.47 24.62 12.34
C GLU A 213 -52.43 24.12 11.33
N LYS A 214 -52.48 24.58 10.08
CA LYS A 214 -51.47 24.24 9.05
C LYS A 214 -50.06 24.69 9.41
N LYS A 215 -49.88 25.83 10.09
CA LYS A 215 -48.56 26.26 10.60
C LYS A 215 -48.08 25.34 11.72
N VAL A 216 -48.97 24.94 12.62
CA VAL A 216 -48.68 24.00 13.72
C VAL A 216 -48.31 22.62 13.16
N ASP A 217 -49.08 22.07 12.23
CA ASP A 217 -48.78 20.80 11.55
C ASP A 217 -47.41 20.80 10.86
N ASN A 218 -47.11 21.86 10.10
CA ASN A 218 -45.82 22.01 9.44
C ASN A 218 -44.66 22.14 10.45
N LYS A 219 -44.89 22.80 11.59
CA LYS A 219 -43.93 22.89 12.69
C LYS A 219 -43.75 21.55 13.41
N LEU A 220 -44.83 20.78 13.61
CA LEU A 220 -44.78 19.44 14.19
C LEU A 220 -44.02 18.47 13.28
N LYS A 221 -44.25 18.51 11.97
CA LYS A 221 -43.48 17.74 10.98
C LYS A 221 -42.00 18.12 11.00
N SER A 222 -41.65 19.40 11.00
CA SER A 222 -40.23 19.81 11.05
C SER A 222 -39.56 19.44 12.38
N LEU A 223 -40.26 19.49 13.51
CA LEU A 223 -39.76 18.99 14.79
C LEU A 223 -39.62 17.46 14.82
N HIS A 224 -40.50 16.72 14.13
CA HIS A 224 -40.39 15.27 14.00
C HIS A 224 -39.15 14.88 13.20
N ASN A 225 -38.91 15.53 12.05
CA ASN A 225 -37.72 15.31 11.22
C ASN A 225 -36.44 15.63 12.01
N LYS A 226 -36.37 16.79 12.68
CA LYS A 226 -35.23 17.14 13.55
C LYS A 226 -35.01 16.14 14.69
N LYS A 227 -36.08 15.59 15.27
CA LYS A 227 -35.99 14.53 16.29
C LYS A 227 -35.45 13.22 15.71
N GLN A 228 -35.70 12.94 14.43
CA GLN A 228 -35.13 11.79 13.74
C GLN A 228 -33.64 12.03 13.40
N GLU A 229 -33.29 13.18 12.83
CA GLU A 229 -31.90 13.61 12.57
C GLU A 229 -31.04 13.47 13.85
N ILE A 230 -31.50 14.02 14.97
CA ILE A 230 -30.80 13.92 16.28
C ILE A 230 -30.65 12.46 16.76
N ARG A 231 -31.57 11.55 16.41
CA ARG A 231 -31.44 10.12 16.76
C ARG A 231 -30.42 9.41 15.88
N GLU A 232 -30.35 9.76 14.60
CA GLU A 232 -29.37 9.22 13.66
C GLU A 232 -27.96 9.71 14.04
N ASP A 233 -27.79 11.00 14.35
CA ASP A 233 -26.56 11.56 14.92
C ASP A 233 -26.15 10.88 16.24
N MET A 234 -27.10 10.70 17.16
CA MET A 234 -26.84 10.02 18.43
C MET A 234 -26.43 8.55 18.24
N ALA A 235 -27.01 7.85 17.26
CA ALA A 235 -26.61 6.49 16.91
C ALA A 235 -25.19 6.44 16.34
N MET A 236 -24.83 7.37 15.44
CA MET A 236 -23.46 7.49 14.91
C MET A 236 -22.44 7.79 16.01
N LEU A 237 -22.76 8.69 16.95
CA LEU A 237 -21.91 8.98 18.11
C LEU A 237 -21.73 7.79 19.05
N ILE A 238 -22.80 6.99 19.27
CA ILE A 238 -22.72 5.75 20.06
C ILE A 238 -21.81 4.73 19.38
N GLU A 239 -21.92 4.55 18.06
CA GLU A 239 -21.07 3.58 17.34
C GLU A 239 -19.61 4.03 17.29
N SER A 240 -19.35 5.30 16.95
CA SER A 240 -18.00 5.88 16.98
C SER A 240 -17.36 5.77 18.37
N LYS A 241 -18.13 5.95 19.45
CA LYS A 241 -17.65 5.72 20.81
C LYS A 241 -17.19 4.28 21.03
N LYS A 242 -17.97 3.27 20.60
CA LYS A 242 -17.58 1.85 20.72
C LYS A 242 -16.31 1.54 19.93
N GLU A 243 -16.19 2.08 18.73
CA GLU A 243 -14.99 1.91 17.89
C GLU A 243 -13.74 2.47 18.58
N ILE A 244 -13.84 3.65 19.20
CA ILE A 244 -12.76 4.25 19.98
C ILE A 244 -12.42 3.40 21.21
N GLU A 245 -13.42 2.93 21.97
CA GLU A 245 -13.23 2.06 23.14
C GLU A 245 -12.56 0.73 22.75
N GLN A 246 -13.02 0.07 21.68
CA GLN A 246 -12.40 -1.15 21.15
C GLN A 246 -10.97 -0.89 20.62
N GLY A 247 -10.75 0.25 19.97
CA GLY A 247 -9.42 0.70 19.53
C GLY A 247 -8.46 0.93 20.70
N PHE A 248 -8.96 1.42 21.84
CA PHE A 248 -8.17 1.58 23.07
C PHE A 248 -7.80 0.22 23.67
N ILE A 249 -8.76 -0.70 23.83
CA ILE A 249 -8.53 -2.07 24.32
C ILE A 249 -7.49 -2.80 23.44
N ASN A 250 -7.60 -2.67 22.12
CA ASN A 250 -6.65 -3.26 21.18
C ASN A 250 -5.23 -2.69 21.33
N LYS A 251 -5.08 -1.39 21.62
CA LYS A 251 -3.78 -0.76 21.90
C LYS A 251 -3.22 -1.16 23.26
N GLN A 252 -4.06 -1.26 24.29
CA GLN A 252 -3.64 -1.70 25.62
C GLN A 252 -3.11 -3.14 25.61
N THR A 253 -3.81 -4.07 24.96
CA THR A 253 -3.35 -5.46 24.80
C THR A 253 -2.09 -5.59 23.92
N GLN A 254 -1.81 -4.62 23.05
CA GLN A 254 -0.53 -4.53 22.33
C GLN A 254 0.60 -4.05 23.24
N LEU A 255 0.36 -3.05 24.10
CA LEU A 255 1.33 -2.58 25.09
C LEU A 255 1.71 -3.71 26.07
N GLU A 256 0.73 -4.41 26.65
CA GLU A 256 0.98 -5.55 27.55
C GLU A 256 1.84 -6.65 26.89
N LYS A 257 1.66 -6.89 25.59
CA LYS A 257 2.49 -7.85 24.82
C LYS A 257 3.92 -7.33 24.60
N LEU A 258 4.11 -6.02 24.45
CA LEU A 258 5.43 -5.40 24.33
C LEU A 258 6.15 -5.35 25.68
N GLU A 259 5.45 -5.07 26.78
CA GLU A 259 5.98 -5.12 28.15
C GLU A 259 6.47 -6.52 28.52
N LYS A 260 5.69 -7.57 28.21
CA LYS A 260 6.11 -8.97 28.41
C LYS A 260 7.38 -9.30 27.62
N LYS A 261 7.42 -8.95 26.32
CA LYS A 261 8.63 -9.13 25.48
C LYS A 261 9.83 -8.33 25.98
N TRP A 262 9.60 -7.15 26.56
CA TRP A 262 10.66 -6.35 27.17
C TRP A 262 11.21 -7.03 28.43
N ALA A 263 10.34 -7.48 29.34
CA ALA A 263 10.74 -8.20 30.55
C ALA A 263 11.47 -9.53 30.25
N GLU A 264 11.04 -10.27 29.22
CA GLU A 264 11.74 -11.45 28.69
C GLU A 264 13.16 -11.09 28.21
N LYS A 265 13.30 -10.01 27.43
CA LYS A 265 14.61 -9.54 26.95
C LYS A 265 15.50 -9.01 28.07
N GLU A 266 14.95 -8.29 29.04
CA GLU A 266 15.70 -7.79 30.19
C GLU A 266 16.23 -8.96 31.05
N SER A 267 15.41 -10.00 31.24
CA SER A 267 15.82 -11.23 31.94
C SER A 267 16.91 -11.99 31.16
N SER A 268 16.76 -12.11 29.84
CA SER A 268 17.78 -12.68 28.96
C SER A 268 19.10 -11.90 28.98
N PHE A 269 19.02 -10.56 29.04
CA PHE A 269 20.19 -9.70 29.15
C PHE A 269 20.89 -9.85 30.51
N LYS A 270 20.15 -9.89 31.62
CA LYS A 270 20.68 -10.17 32.97
C LYS A 270 21.40 -11.52 33.02
N ASN A 271 20.80 -12.57 32.46
CA ASN A 271 21.45 -13.89 32.36
C ASN A 271 22.74 -13.84 31.50
N SER A 272 22.71 -13.11 30.39
CA SER A 272 23.90 -12.92 29.54
C SER A 272 25.01 -12.15 30.27
N GLN A 273 24.65 -11.16 31.08
CA GLN A 273 25.58 -10.40 31.91
C GLN A 273 26.22 -11.26 33.01
N LEU A 274 25.45 -12.16 33.64
CA LEU A 274 25.97 -13.15 34.58
C LEU A 274 26.95 -14.12 33.91
N MET A 275 26.58 -14.70 32.76
CA MET A 275 27.45 -15.58 31.97
C MET A 275 28.78 -14.90 31.58
N LEU A 276 28.74 -13.62 31.20
CA LEU A 276 29.96 -12.84 30.93
C LEU A 276 30.81 -12.60 32.20
N GLY A 277 30.17 -12.44 33.36
CA GLY A 277 30.84 -12.37 34.66
C GLY A 277 31.55 -13.68 35.03
N GLU A 278 30.89 -14.82 34.85
CA GLU A 278 31.46 -16.14 35.05
C GLU A 278 32.62 -16.41 34.08
N LEU A 279 32.44 -16.11 32.79
CA LEU A 279 33.48 -16.24 31.76
C LEU A 279 34.72 -15.38 32.11
N ARG A 280 34.51 -14.13 32.55
CA ARG A 280 35.59 -13.24 33.03
C ARG A 280 36.33 -13.85 34.22
N ASN A 281 35.61 -14.44 35.18
CA ASN A 281 36.21 -15.08 36.34
C ASN A 281 37.04 -16.31 35.94
N MET A 282 36.56 -17.14 35.00
CA MET A 282 37.33 -18.25 34.45
C MET A 282 38.63 -17.77 33.77
N PHE A 283 38.56 -16.71 32.95
CA PHE A 283 39.75 -16.13 32.32
C PHE A 283 40.74 -15.61 33.35
N LEU A 284 40.29 -14.89 34.39
CA LEU A 284 41.16 -14.41 35.48
C LEU A 284 41.83 -15.56 36.23
N SER A 285 41.12 -16.65 36.54
CA SER A 285 41.70 -17.85 37.15
C SER A 285 42.74 -18.50 36.24
N ARG A 286 42.47 -18.61 34.93
CA ARG A 286 43.42 -19.18 33.97
C ARG A 286 44.66 -18.31 33.79
N VAL A 287 44.53 -16.98 33.81
CA VAL A 287 45.67 -16.05 33.82
C VAL A 287 46.53 -16.27 35.06
N LYS A 288 45.93 -16.36 36.26
CA LYS A 288 46.69 -16.66 37.50
C LYS A 288 47.44 -17.98 37.42
N MET A 289 46.82 -19.05 36.92
CA MET A 289 47.51 -20.34 36.73
C MET A 289 48.71 -20.23 35.77
N VAL A 290 48.60 -19.40 34.71
CA VAL A 290 49.72 -19.14 33.79
C VAL A 290 50.81 -18.30 34.47
N GLU A 291 50.46 -17.26 35.23
CA GLU A 291 51.41 -16.47 36.02
C GLU A 291 52.17 -17.34 37.05
N GLU A 292 51.47 -18.25 37.73
CA GLU A 292 52.07 -19.23 38.65
C GLU A 292 53.00 -20.20 37.91
N GLY A 293 52.58 -20.69 36.74
CA GLY A 293 53.40 -21.54 35.86
C GLY A 293 54.68 -20.86 35.37
N VAL A 294 54.60 -19.58 34.98
CA VAL A 294 55.78 -18.77 34.61
C VAL A 294 56.70 -18.61 35.82
N ARG A 295 56.18 -18.31 37.02
CA ARG A 295 56.99 -18.21 38.24
C ARG A 295 57.66 -19.52 38.64
N THR A 296 57.07 -20.68 38.33
CA THR A 296 57.75 -21.98 38.52
C THR A 296 58.87 -22.18 37.50
N LEU A 297 58.63 -21.88 36.23
CA LEU A 297 59.65 -21.99 35.17
C LEU A 297 60.84 -21.04 35.42
N GLU A 298 60.61 -19.80 35.86
CA GLU A 298 61.69 -18.87 36.25
C GLU A 298 62.57 -19.40 37.40
N LYS A 299 61.99 -20.17 38.33
CA LYS A 299 62.75 -20.80 39.42
C LYS A 299 63.56 -21.98 38.91
N GLU A 300 62.98 -22.78 38.02
CA GLU A 300 63.68 -23.91 37.36
C GLU A 300 64.83 -23.41 36.49
N GLU A 301 64.62 -22.36 35.69
CA GLU A 301 65.65 -21.69 34.89
C GLU A 301 66.81 -21.20 35.77
N LYS A 302 66.52 -20.49 36.87
CA LYS A 302 67.55 -20.05 37.84
C LYS A 302 68.31 -21.23 38.44
N ASN A 303 67.64 -22.34 38.74
CA ASN A 303 68.30 -23.56 39.23
C ASN A 303 69.18 -24.21 38.16
N ILE A 304 68.74 -24.24 36.90
CA ILE A 304 69.52 -24.74 35.76
C ILE A 304 70.77 -23.88 35.55
N ILE A 305 70.63 -22.55 35.55
CA ILE A 305 71.76 -21.61 35.45
C ILE A 305 72.77 -21.83 36.58
N ASN A 306 72.30 -21.97 37.83
CA ASN A 306 73.17 -22.26 38.97
C ASN A 306 73.93 -23.60 38.80
N ASN A 307 73.25 -24.63 38.29
CA ASN A 307 73.88 -25.93 38.01
C ASN A 307 74.90 -25.85 36.86
N ILE A 308 74.62 -25.09 35.79
CA ILE A 308 75.56 -24.83 34.69
C ILE A 308 76.81 -24.14 35.21
N ASN A 309 76.67 -23.06 35.99
CA ASN A 309 77.80 -22.34 36.60
C ASN A 309 78.65 -23.26 37.50
N LEU A 310 78.02 -24.18 38.22
CA LEU A 310 78.71 -25.17 39.05
C LEU A 310 79.45 -26.22 38.21
N LEU A 311 78.87 -26.65 37.10
CA LEU A 311 79.51 -27.55 36.12
C LEU A 311 80.68 -26.89 35.40
N GLU A 312 80.58 -25.60 35.04
CA GLU A 312 81.69 -24.83 34.47
C GLU A 312 82.85 -24.67 35.46
N LYS A 313 82.56 -24.40 36.73
CA LYS A 313 83.57 -24.40 37.80
C LYS A 313 84.22 -25.78 37.97
N ASN A 314 83.46 -26.87 37.88
CA ASN A 314 84.03 -28.22 37.92
C ASN A 314 84.87 -28.52 36.66
N LYS A 315 84.47 -28.02 35.49
CA LYS A 315 85.22 -28.14 34.23
C LYS A 315 86.58 -27.42 34.31
N SER A 316 86.66 -26.23 34.92
CA SER A 316 87.94 -25.54 35.11
C SER A 316 88.87 -26.29 36.08
N ILE A 317 88.33 -26.89 37.15
CA ILE A 317 89.09 -27.76 38.06
C ILE A 317 89.60 -29.01 37.34
N LEU A 318 88.77 -29.64 36.49
CA LEU A 318 89.18 -30.80 35.70
C LEU A 318 90.28 -30.46 34.68
N SER A 319 90.16 -29.32 33.99
CA SER A 319 91.18 -28.83 33.06
C SER A 319 92.52 -28.56 33.76
N SER A 320 92.51 -27.97 34.96
CA SER A 320 93.71 -27.80 35.78
C SER A 320 94.38 -29.14 36.13
N LYS A 321 93.58 -30.17 36.49
CA LYS A 321 94.08 -31.52 36.79
C LYS A 321 94.57 -32.26 35.56
N GLU A 322 93.94 -32.04 34.40
CA GLU A 322 94.38 -32.59 33.13
C GLU A 322 95.77 -32.03 32.76
N GLN A 323 96.00 -30.74 32.96
CA GLN A 323 97.33 -30.13 32.81
C GLN A 323 98.35 -30.71 33.80
N GLU A 324 98.02 -30.82 35.10
CA GLU A 324 98.89 -31.48 36.09
C GLU A 324 99.27 -32.92 35.68
N ILE A 325 98.34 -33.66 35.05
CA ILE A 325 98.60 -35.02 34.55
C ILE A 325 99.53 -34.98 33.33
N ILE A 326 99.34 -34.04 32.40
CA ILE A 326 100.21 -33.84 31.23
C ILE A 326 101.64 -33.53 31.68
N ASP A 327 101.82 -32.55 32.56
CA ASP A 327 103.13 -32.14 33.11
C ASP A 327 103.83 -33.32 33.80
N ARG A 328 103.06 -34.13 34.54
CA ARG A 328 103.58 -35.33 35.23
C ARG A 328 103.92 -36.47 34.27
N ILE A 329 103.18 -36.64 33.17
CA ILE A 329 103.52 -37.57 32.08
C ILE A 329 104.81 -37.12 31.39
N GLU A 330 105.01 -35.83 31.16
CA GLU A 330 106.25 -35.30 30.58
C GLU A 330 107.45 -35.56 31.51
N LEU A 331 107.32 -35.26 32.80
CA LEU A 331 108.35 -35.54 33.82
C LEU A 331 108.70 -37.05 33.89
N LEU A 332 107.69 -37.92 33.79
CA LEU A 332 107.87 -39.38 33.70
C LEU A 332 108.55 -39.79 32.38
N GLY A 333 108.27 -39.10 31.28
CA GLY A 333 108.97 -39.27 30.01
C GLY A 333 110.46 -38.94 30.11
N GLN A 334 110.79 -37.79 30.69
CA GLN A 334 112.17 -37.33 30.91
C GLN A 334 112.95 -38.28 31.84
N THR A 335 112.36 -38.68 32.97
CA THR A 335 112.99 -39.66 33.89
C THR A 335 113.12 -41.05 33.30
N LYS A 336 112.16 -41.53 32.50
CA LYS A 336 112.29 -42.79 31.74
C LYS A 336 113.43 -42.74 30.72
N LEU A 337 113.67 -41.58 30.10
CA LEU A 337 114.78 -41.37 29.16
C LEU A 337 116.14 -41.36 29.89
N PHE A 338 116.21 -40.76 31.07
CA PHE A 338 117.36 -40.83 31.97
C PHE A 338 117.68 -42.27 32.43
N LEU A 339 116.66 -43.01 32.89
CA LEU A 339 116.82 -44.42 33.29
C LEU A 339 117.29 -45.31 32.14
N LYS A 340 116.74 -45.12 30.93
CA LYS A 340 117.17 -45.85 29.72
C LYS A 340 118.63 -45.57 29.32
N ASN A 341 119.17 -44.42 29.70
CA ASN A 341 120.59 -44.11 29.52
C ASN A 341 121.47 -44.73 30.63
N LYS A 342 121.00 -44.76 31.89
CA LYS A 342 121.68 -45.46 32.99
C LYS A 342 121.70 -46.99 32.80
N GLU A 343 120.63 -47.58 32.30
CA GLU A 343 120.52 -49.02 32.03
C GLU A 343 121.54 -49.46 30.96
N LYS A 344 121.72 -48.65 29.90
CA LYS A 344 122.78 -48.85 28.89
C LYS A 344 124.20 -48.72 29.44
N GLU A 345 124.39 -47.98 30.53
CA GLU A 345 125.69 -47.79 31.19
C GLU A 345 126.06 -49.00 32.07
N LEU A 346 125.09 -49.53 32.82
CA LEU A 346 125.26 -50.73 33.65
C LEU A 346 125.47 -51.99 32.80
N LYS A 347 124.67 -52.18 31.75
CA LYS A 347 124.74 -53.37 30.86
C LYS A 347 126.10 -53.51 30.18
N LYS A 348 126.78 -52.39 29.89
CA LYS A 348 128.16 -52.37 29.36
C LYS A 348 129.23 -52.84 30.36
N ARG A 349 129.00 -52.71 31.67
CA ARG A 349 129.94 -53.17 32.70
C ARG A 349 129.73 -54.64 33.05
N GLU A 350 128.47 -55.08 33.07
CA GLU A 350 128.08 -56.47 33.37
C GLU A 350 128.49 -57.46 32.25
N ASP A 351 128.36 -57.05 30.98
CA ASP A 351 128.79 -57.84 29.82
C ASP A 351 130.28 -58.17 29.79
N ILE A 352 131.15 -57.30 30.33
CA ILE A 352 132.61 -57.50 30.32
C ILE A 352 133.02 -58.60 31.31
N VAL A 353 132.39 -58.65 32.48
CA VAL A 353 132.69 -59.61 33.55
C VAL A 353 132.18 -61.01 33.19
N ASN A 354 131.01 -61.11 32.56
CA ASN A 354 130.43 -62.40 32.19
C ASN A 354 131.12 -63.03 30.96
N LYS A 355 131.50 -62.23 29.95
CA LYS A 355 132.22 -62.74 28.77
C LYS A 355 133.57 -63.36 29.13
N ALA A 356 134.32 -62.79 30.09
CA ALA A 356 135.60 -63.35 30.54
C ALA A 356 135.47 -64.79 31.09
N LYS A 357 134.42 -65.08 31.87
CA LYS A 357 134.17 -66.40 32.48
C LYS A 357 133.53 -67.41 31.52
N GLU A 358 133.01 -66.95 30.39
CA GLU A 358 132.36 -67.78 29.37
C GLU A 358 133.37 -68.32 28.35
N TYR A 359 134.36 -67.52 27.95
CA TYR A 359 135.44 -67.95 27.05
C TYR A 359 136.32 -69.05 27.65
N GLU A 360 136.54 -69.02 28.98
CA GLU A 360 137.32 -70.02 29.71
C GLU A 360 136.66 -71.41 29.69
N ARG A 361 135.32 -71.48 29.56
CA ARG A 361 134.55 -72.73 29.53
C ARG A 361 134.29 -73.28 28.13
N LYS A 362 134.17 -72.41 27.11
CA LYS A 362 133.84 -72.80 25.72
C LYS A 362 135.05 -73.19 24.87
N MET A 363 136.27 -72.93 25.33
CA MET A 363 137.49 -73.17 24.55
C MET A 363 137.66 -74.64 24.06
N PRO A 364 137.35 -75.70 24.83
CA PRO A 364 137.44 -77.08 24.35
C PRO A 364 136.43 -77.41 23.24
N GLU A 365 135.18 -76.93 23.36
CA GLU A 365 134.11 -77.14 22.39
C GLU A 365 134.36 -76.38 21.08
N ILE A 366 134.97 -75.19 21.17
CA ILE A 366 135.41 -74.41 20.01
C ILE A 366 136.53 -75.14 19.23
N ILE A 367 137.47 -75.81 19.91
CA ILE A 367 138.52 -76.61 19.25
C ILE A 367 137.93 -77.81 18.49
N GLN A 368 136.95 -78.51 19.09
CA GLN A 368 136.19 -79.56 18.40
C GLN A 368 135.40 -79.01 17.20
N SER A 369 134.73 -77.87 17.38
CA SER A 369 133.92 -77.22 16.33
C SER A 369 134.76 -76.75 15.15
N ILE A 370 135.95 -76.17 15.39
CA ILE A 370 136.92 -75.79 14.36
C ILE A 370 137.40 -77.03 13.57
N THR A 371 137.49 -78.19 14.21
CA THR A 371 137.90 -79.45 13.55
C THR A 371 136.81 -80.02 12.64
N MET A 372 135.54 -79.83 13.00
CA MET A 372 134.37 -80.17 12.16
C MET A 372 134.19 -79.16 11.02
N LEU A 373 134.22 -77.86 11.31
CA LEU A 373 134.12 -76.78 10.31
C LEU A 373 135.27 -76.80 9.30
N LYS A 374 136.48 -77.26 9.66
CA LYS A 374 137.55 -77.51 8.69
C LYS A 374 137.20 -78.62 7.69
N LYS A 375 136.47 -79.66 8.10
CA LYS A 375 136.00 -80.73 7.18
C LYS A 375 134.86 -80.21 6.29
N GLU A 376 133.94 -79.43 6.83
CA GLU A 376 132.87 -78.79 6.04
C GLU A 376 133.43 -77.76 5.06
N HIS A 377 134.42 -76.94 5.46
CA HIS A 377 135.10 -76.01 4.55
C HIS A 377 135.84 -76.74 3.41
N ILE A 378 136.38 -77.95 3.62
CA ILE A 378 136.93 -78.77 2.53
C ILE A 378 135.83 -79.23 1.56
N ILE A 379 134.63 -79.55 2.07
CA ILE A 379 133.47 -79.94 1.25
C ILE A 379 132.93 -78.72 0.47
N GLU A 380 132.79 -77.57 1.12
CA GLU A 380 132.36 -76.32 0.47
C GLU A 380 133.39 -75.80 -0.52
N LYS A 381 134.70 -75.89 -0.25
CA LYS A 381 135.76 -75.52 -1.19
C LYS A 381 135.74 -76.41 -2.45
N ARG A 382 135.31 -77.68 -2.32
CA ARG A 382 135.02 -78.56 -3.48
C ARG A 382 133.74 -78.18 -4.23
N LYS A 383 132.68 -77.71 -3.54
CA LYS A 383 131.47 -77.16 -4.17
C LYS A 383 131.77 -75.84 -4.90
N LEU A 384 132.50 -74.94 -4.26
CA LEU A 384 132.98 -73.68 -4.83
C LEU A 384 133.84 -73.96 -6.06
N GLY A 385 134.79 -74.91 -6.00
CA GLY A 385 135.59 -75.32 -7.15
C GLY A 385 134.76 -75.72 -8.38
N LYS A 386 133.67 -76.47 -8.19
CA LYS A 386 132.73 -76.81 -9.27
C LYS A 386 132.02 -75.58 -9.84
N ILE A 387 131.52 -74.70 -8.96
CA ILE A 387 130.87 -73.44 -9.35
C ILE A 387 131.85 -72.52 -10.08
N THR A 388 133.12 -72.43 -9.66
CA THR A 388 134.14 -71.63 -10.34
C THR A 388 134.46 -72.21 -11.72
N THR A 389 134.50 -73.54 -11.90
CA THR A 389 134.65 -74.13 -13.25
C THR A 389 133.45 -73.86 -14.15
N GLU A 390 132.22 -73.88 -13.63
CA GLU A 390 131.02 -73.49 -14.39
C GLU A 390 131.02 -72.00 -14.75
N ILE A 391 131.46 -71.13 -13.82
CA ILE A 391 131.61 -69.70 -14.08
C ILE A 391 132.69 -69.45 -15.12
N MET A 392 133.85 -70.11 -15.05
CA MET A 392 134.90 -69.99 -16.09
C MET A 392 134.42 -70.47 -17.46
N ALA A 393 133.64 -71.56 -17.54
CA ALA A 393 133.03 -72.01 -18.79
C ALA A 393 132.04 -70.98 -19.35
N LYS A 394 131.20 -70.38 -18.50
CA LYS A 394 130.29 -69.28 -18.88
C LYS A 394 131.05 -67.99 -19.27
N LEU A 395 132.20 -67.71 -18.65
CA LEU A 395 133.06 -66.56 -18.97
C LEU A 395 133.82 -66.77 -20.30
N GLY A 396 134.16 -68.02 -20.63
CA GLY A 396 134.62 -68.42 -21.97
C GLY A 396 133.56 -68.16 -23.03
N LEU A 397 132.33 -68.64 -22.82
CA LEU A 397 131.19 -68.36 -23.71
C LEU A 397 130.89 -66.86 -23.87
N LEU A 398 131.11 -66.05 -22.82
CA LEU A 398 130.99 -64.59 -22.89
C LEU A 398 132.14 -63.95 -23.68
N LYS A 399 133.39 -64.42 -23.53
CA LYS A 399 134.52 -63.97 -24.36
C LYS A 399 134.33 -64.36 -25.83
N ASP A 400 133.86 -65.57 -26.12
CA ASP A 400 133.54 -66.00 -27.49
C ASP A 400 132.37 -65.21 -28.11
N ARG A 401 131.49 -64.66 -27.25
CA ARG A 401 130.42 -63.73 -27.67
C ARG A 401 130.94 -62.31 -27.86
N GLU A 402 131.89 -61.86 -27.05
CA GLU A 402 132.56 -60.56 -27.20
C GLU A 402 133.45 -60.54 -28.46
N ILE A 403 134.20 -61.60 -28.72
CA ILE A 403 134.98 -61.78 -29.96
C ILE A 403 134.04 -61.76 -31.17
N ARG A 404 132.95 -62.54 -31.15
CA ARG A 404 131.93 -62.50 -32.23
C ARG A 404 131.24 -61.14 -32.38
N LEU A 405 131.15 -60.34 -31.32
CA LEU A 405 130.64 -58.97 -31.40
C LEU A 405 131.68 -58.03 -32.02
N ARG A 406 132.96 -58.09 -31.65
CA ARG A 406 134.04 -57.33 -32.30
C ARG A 406 134.26 -57.75 -33.76
N GLU A 407 134.09 -59.03 -34.09
CA GLU A 407 134.10 -59.52 -35.48
C GLU A 407 132.92 -58.94 -36.25
N LYS A 408 131.71 -58.89 -35.68
CA LYS A 408 130.57 -58.20 -36.31
C LYS A 408 130.77 -56.70 -36.41
N GLU A 409 131.39 -56.06 -35.43
CA GLU A 409 131.67 -54.62 -35.40
C GLU A 409 132.73 -54.23 -36.44
N THR A 410 133.75 -55.05 -36.63
CA THR A 410 134.72 -54.89 -37.73
C THR A 410 134.12 -55.25 -39.10
N LEU A 411 133.20 -56.22 -39.19
CA LEU A 411 132.43 -56.48 -40.42
C LEU A 411 131.46 -55.33 -40.76
N LEU A 412 130.85 -54.70 -39.75
CA LEU A 412 130.04 -53.50 -39.90
C LEU A 412 130.90 -52.30 -40.30
N GLY A 413 132.07 -52.10 -39.68
CA GLY A 413 133.03 -51.07 -40.08
C GLY A 413 133.54 -51.25 -41.51
N ARG A 414 133.78 -52.49 -41.95
CA ARG A 414 134.07 -52.81 -43.36
C ARG A 414 132.89 -52.51 -44.27
N LYS A 415 131.66 -52.89 -43.91
CA LYS A 415 130.45 -52.54 -44.67
C LYS A 415 130.16 -51.04 -44.68
N GLU A 416 130.50 -50.31 -43.63
CA GLU A 416 130.38 -48.85 -43.58
C GLU A 416 131.45 -48.19 -44.45
N GLN A 417 132.67 -48.74 -44.51
CA GLN A 417 133.67 -48.33 -45.49
C GLN A 417 133.26 -48.69 -46.93
N GLU A 418 132.69 -49.87 -47.19
CA GLU A 418 132.11 -50.22 -48.50
C GLU A 418 130.97 -49.26 -48.86
N LEU A 419 130.07 -48.94 -47.93
CA LEU A 419 128.98 -47.98 -48.17
C LEU A 419 129.50 -46.54 -48.34
N LYS A 420 130.58 -46.15 -47.67
CA LYS A 420 131.27 -44.86 -47.92
C LYS A 420 131.96 -44.85 -49.28
N GLN A 421 132.64 -45.93 -49.67
CA GLN A 421 133.26 -46.06 -50.99
C GLN A 421 132.21 -46.11 -52.11
N ARG A 422 131.10 -46.82 -51.90
CA ARG A 422 129.95 -46.87 -52.80
C ARG A 422 129.19 -45.55 -52.81
N GLY A 423 129.18 -44.80 -51.71
CA GLY A 423 128.70 -43.43 -51.62
C GLY A 423 129.57 -42.45 -52.42
N THR A 424 130.91 -42.56 -52.33
CA THR A 424 131.83 -41.77 -53.16
C THR A 424 131.80 -42.17 -54.64
N ALA A 425 131.54 -43.44 -54.93
CA ALA A 425 131.28 -43.91 -56.29
C ALA A 425 129.96 -43.33 -56.81
N LEU A 426 128.88 -43.39 -56.03
CA LEU A 426 127.57 -42.82 -56.38
C LEU A 426 127.57 -41.29 -56.47
N THR A 427 128.46 -40.57 -55.78
CA THR A 427 128.63 -39.12 -56.02
C THR A 427 129.40 -38.83 -57.30
N LYS A 428 130.42 -39.63 -57.66
CA LYS A 428 131.08 -39.52 -58.98
C LYS A 428 130.17 -39.94 -60.14
N GLU A 429 129.33 -40.95 -59.91
CA GLU A 429 128.31 -41.43 -60.84
C GLU A 429 127.16 -40.42 -60.95
N LYS A 430 126.87 -39.64 -59.89
CA LYS A 430 126.03 -38.44 -59.97
C LYS A 430 126.67 -37.31 -60.75
N GLU A 431 127.94 -36.99 -60.52
CA GLU A 431 128.65 -35.95 -61.29
C GLU A 431 128.64 -36.29 -62.79
N LEU A 432 128.88 -37.55 -63.16
CA LEU A 432 128.74 -38.04 -64.54
C LEU A 432 127.30 -38.04 -65.06
N THR A 433 126.31 -38.44 -64.26
CA THR A 433 124.90 -38.47 -64.72
C THR A 433 124.17 -37.14 -64.64
N ASP A 434 124.67 -36.14 -63.93
CA ASP A 434 124.18 -34.76 -63.97
C ASP A 434 124.75 -34.03 -65.20
N GLU A 435 125.96 -34.35 -65.68
CA GLU A 435 126.45 -33.95 -67.01
C GLU A 435 125.64 -34.62 -68.15
N GLU A 436 125.36 -35.93 -68.07
CA GLU A 436 124.56 -36.62 -69.11
C GLU A 436 123.07 -36.23 -69.12
N LYS A 437 122.47 -35.90 -67.96
CA LYS A 437 121.04 -35.49 -67.90
C LYS A 437 120.80 -34.04 -68.30
N PHE A 438 121.81 -33.17 -68.21
CA PHE A 438 121.72 -31.82 -68.80
C PHE A 438 121.49 -31.90 -70.33
N HIS A 439 122.01 -32.93 -71.00
CA HIS A 439 121.78 -33.15 -72.43
C HIS A 439 120.39 -33.73 -72.79
N LEU A 440 119.66 -34.34 -71.85
CA LEU A 440 118.39 -35.02 -72.13
C LEU A 440 117.13 -34.18 -71.82
N TYR A 441 117.24 -33.10 -71.04
CA TYR A 441 116.12 -32.17 -70.79
C TYR A 441 115.69 -31.36 -72.04
N ILE A 442 116.37 -31.51 -73.18
CA ILE A 442 116.02 -30.82 -74.44
C ILE A 442 114.79 -31.41 -75.14
N LYS A 443 114.33 -32.65 -74.87
CA LYS A 443 113.21 -33.25 -75.64
C LYS A 443 112.32 -34.25 -74.86
N LYS A 444 111.05 -33.83 -74.68
CA LYS A 444 109.81 -34.62 -74.48
C LYS A 444 109.56 -35.20 -73.07
N GLU A 445 108.47 -34.83 -72.37
CA GLU A 445 107.02 -35.13 -72.61
C GLU A 445 106.71 -36.64 -72.37
N SER A 446 105.65 -37.09 -71.68
CA SER A 446 104.34 -36.45 -71.35
C SER A 446 103.46 -37.27 -70.35
N ASN A 447 102.56 -36.57 -69.63
CA ASN A 447 101.20 -36.95 -69.12
C ASN A 447 100.94 -38.01 -67.99
N LEU A 448 100.50 -37.54 -66.80
CA LEU A 448 99.17 -37.64 -66.09
C LEU A 448 98.14 -38.78 -66.42
N PRO A 449 97.05 -39.05 -65.64
CA PRO A 449 96.68 -38.88 -64.19
C PRO A 449 95.92 -40.13 -63.57
N GLU A 450 94.76 -40.02 -62.87
CA GLU A 450 94.52 -40.05 -61.38
C GLU A 450 93.03 -40.49 -61.02
N ILE A 451 92.62 -40.59 -59.71
CA ILE A 451 91.22 -40.69 -59.10
C ILE A 451 90.53 -42.10 -59.07
N GLY A 452 89.63 -42.54 -58.14
CA GLY A 452 89.16 -42.09 -56.78
C GLY A 452 87.68 -42.46 -56.36
N GLY A 453 87.38 -42.82 -55.08
CA GLY A 453 86.02 -42.93 -54.42
C GLY A 453 85.47 -44.36 -54.06
N THR A 454 84.33 -44.65 -53.35
CA THR A 454 83.55 -44.05 -52.20
C THR A 454 82.33 -44.95 -51.75
N ALA A 455 81.69 -44.71 -50.57
CA ALA A 455 80.32 -45.14 -50.08
C ALA A 455 80.00 -46.65 -49.69
N GLU A 456 78.90 -47.06 -49.00
CA GLU A 456 78.22 -46.69 -47.70
C GLU A 456 77.09 -47.72 -47.26
N ASP A 457 76.41 -47.53 -46.08
CA ASP A 457 75.13 -48.11 -45.51
C ASP A 457 74.94 -49.55 -44.88
N GLU A 458 74.33 -49.62 -43.66
CA GLU A 458 73.16 -50.45 -43.19
C GLU A 458 72.99 -50.53 -41.64
N MET A 459 71.75 -50.64 -41.12
CA MET A 459 71.41 -50.52 -39.68
C MET A 459 70.26 -51.45 -39.19
N SER A 460 70.16 -51.65 -37.85
CA SER A 460 68.95 -52.01 -37.06
C SER A 460 68.57 -53.50 -36.82
N GLN A 461 68.64 -53.98 -35.55
CA GLN A 461 67.75 -55.06 -35.03
C GLN A 461 67.73 -55.34 -33.48
N ALA A 462 68.13 -54.43 -32.57
CA ALA A 462 68.42 -54.80 -31.16
C ALA A 462 67.56 -54.17 -30.01
N HIS A 463 66.32 -53.70 -30.27
CA HIS A 463 65.56 -52.84 -29.31
C HIS A 463 64.36 -53.47 -28.56
N MET A 464 64.23 -54.80 -28.39
CA MET A 464 62.99 -55.40 -27.83
C MET A 464 63.05 -56.13 -26.46
N GLU A 465 64.21 -56.44 -25.87
CA GLU A 465 64.24 -57.40 -24.74
C GLU A 465 64.55 -56.84 -23.33
N ILE A 466 64.95 -55.57 -23.19
CA ILE A 466 65.48 -55.08 -21.89
C ILE A 466 64.39 -54.78 -20.85
N GLY A 467 63.25 -54.20 -21.26
CA GLY A 467 62.14 -53.88 -20.35
C GLY A 467 61.56 -55.08 -19.57
N PRO A 468 61.34 -56.24 -20.23
CA PRO A 468 60.98 -57.49 -19.54
C PRO A 468 62.05 -57.96 -18.54
N LEU A 469 63.34 -57.85 -18.87
CA LEU A 469 64.44 -58.23 -17.97
C LEU A 469 64.50 -57.33 -16.73
N VAL A 470 64.36 -56.01 -16.89
CA VAL A 470 64.30 -55.05 -15.77
C VAL A 470 63.14 -55.38 -14.83
N THR A 471 61.94 -55.64 -15.39
CA THR A 471 60.75 -56.01 -14.60
C THR A 471 60.97 -57.31 -13.81
N LYS A 472 61.52 -58.34 -14.48
CA LYS A 472 61.82 -59.64 -13.87
C LYS A 472 62.90 -59.54 -12.79
N ALA A 473 63.90 -58.67 -12.96
CA ALA A 473 64.89 -58.39 -11.93
C ALA A 473 64.26 -57.72 -10.69
N ARG A 474 63.40 -56.70 -10.85
CA ARG A 474 62.66 -56.09 -9.72
C ARG A 474 61.79 -57.11 -8.97
N GLU A 475 61.17 -58.06 -9.66
CA GLU A 475 60.35 -59.11 -9.06
C GLU A 475 61.17 -60.15 -8.27
N LEU A 476 62.33 -60.57 -8.80
CA LEU A 476 63.28 -61.43 -8.09
C LEU A 476 63.86 -60.76 -6.84
N ILE A 477 64.08 -59.44 -6.86
CA ILE A 477 64.51 -58.68 -5.68
C ILE A 477 63.40 -58.65 -4.62
N ARG A 478 62.15 -58.38 -5.02
CA ARG A 478 60.98 -58.39 -4.10
C ARG A 478 60.75 -59.75 -3.45
N THR A 479 60.99 -60.83 -4.20
CA THR A 479 60.91 -62.22 -3.70
C THR A 479 62.20 -62.68 -2.98
N ARG A 480 63.15 -61.77 -2.73
CA ARG A 480 64.45 -61.99 -2.05
C ARG A 480 65.40 -63.00 -2.74
N ASN A 481 65.15 -63.35 -4.00
CA ASN A 481 66.03 -64.20 -4.79
C ASN A 481 67.17 -63.38 -5.43
N THR A 482 68.04 -62.85 -4.58
CA THR A 482 69.12 -61.91 -4.97
C THR A 482 70.15 -62.52 -5.92
N ALA A 483 70.39 -63.84 -5.83
CA ALA A 483 71.34 -64.55 -6.68
C ALA A 483 70.87 -64.64 -8.15
N GLU A 484 69.57 -64.86 -8.39
CA GLU A 484 69.02 -64.83 -9.75
C GLU A 484 68.79 -63.41 -10.26
N ALA A 485 68.40 -62.48 -9.39
CA ALA A 485 68.34 -61.05 -9.74
C ALA A 485 69.69 -60.53 -10.27
N MET A 486 70.82 -60.87 -9.62
CA MET A 486 72.15 -60.49 -10.10
C MET A 486 72.50 -61.08 -11.47
N LYS A 487 72.09 -62.32 -11.78
CA LYS A 487 72.30 -62.92 -13.10
C LYS A 487 71.56 -62.13 -14.20
N ILE A 488 70.33 -61.70 -13.94
CA ILE A 488 69.57 -60.88 -14.89
C ILE A 488 70.17 -59.48 -15.03
N ILE A 489 70.63 -58.86 -13.93
CA ILE A 489 71.31 -57.57 -13.98
C ILE A 489 72.56 -57.63 -14.88
N SER A 490 73.38 -58.67 -14.77
CA SER A 490 74.55 -58.82 -15.65
C SER A 490 74.22 -59.15 -17.10
N GLN A 491 73.06 -59.72 -17.40
CA GLN A 491 72.56 -59.81 -18.77
C GLN A 491 72.18 -58.42 -19.32
N ILE A 492 71.55 -57.56 -18.49
CA ILE A 492 71.23 -56.17 -18.86
C ILE A 492 72.51 -55.35 -19.06
N GLU A 493 73.55 -55.53 -18.23
CA GLU A 493 74.87 -54.90 -18.41
C GLU A 493 75.51 -55.24 -19.76
N TYR A 494 75.52 -56.52 -20.11
CA TYR A 494 76.09 -57.00 -21.37
C TYR A 494 75.39 -56.43 -22.61
N ILE A 495 74.07 -56.22 -22.53
CA ILE A 495 73.31 -55.56 -23.60
C ILE A 495 73.61 -54.06 -23.62
N HIS A 496 73.62 -53.38 -22.47
CA HIS A 496 73.95 -51.95 -22.35
C HIS A 496 75.31 -51.59 -22.95
N ASP A 497 76.33 -52.41 -22.73
CA ASP A 497 77.69 -52.12 -23.20
C ASP A 497 77.86 -52.27 -24.71
N ARG A 498 76.91 -52.95 -25.37
CA ARG A 498 76.85 -53.10 -26.85
C ARG A 498 76.02 -52.02 -27.54
N LEU A 499 75.32 -51.15 -26.80
CA LEU A 499 74.62 -50.00 -27.38
C LEU A 499 75.59 -48.90 -27.80
N GLY A 500 75.18 -48.12 -28.81
CA GLY A 500 75.99 -47.06 -29.40
C GLY A 500 76.38 -45.97 -28.39
N LYS A 501 77.40 -45.18 -28.73
CA LYS A 501 77.73 -43.95 -27.99
C LYS A 501 76.86 -42.79 -28.47
N GLY A 502 75.57 -42.81 -28.12
CA GLY A 502 74.65 -41.72 -28.49
C GLY A 502 73.22 -41.88 -27.96
N ASP A 503 72.70 -43.11 -27.87
CA ASP A 503 71.28 -43.35 -27.70
C ASP A 503 70.71 -42.92 -26.35
N GLU A 504 69.53 -42.27 -26.36
CA GLU A 504 68.80 -41.93 -25.13
C GLU A 504 68.39 -43.19 -24.36
N ASP A 505 68.06 -44.28 -25.06
CA ASP A 505 67.79 -45.59 -24.49
C ASP A 505 68.93 -46.08 -23.61
N ARG A 506 70.20 -45.89 -24.02
CA ARG A 506 71.37 -46.28 -23.23
C ARG A 506 71.39 -45.55 -21.88
N ARG A 507 71.03 -44.26 -21.85
CA ARG A 507 70.94 -43.48 -20.60
C ARG A 507 69.83 -44.03 -19.70
N LYS A 508 68.66 -44.31 -20.28
CA LYS A 508 67.50 -44.87 -19.56
C LYS A 508 67.83 -46.23 -18.92
N ILE A 509 68.41 -47.14 -19.71
CA ILE A 509 68.85 -48.47 -19.25
C ILE A 509 69.89 -48.33 -18.14
N ASN A 510 70.85 -47.41 -18.26
CA ASN A 510 71.85 -47.17 -17.22
C ASN A 510 71.23 -46.69 -15.89
N TYR A 511 70.16 -45.88 -15.93
CA TYR A 511 69.41 -45.52 -14.71
C TYR A 511 68.70 -46.73 -14.08
N ASP A 512 67.95 -47.52 -14.86
CA ASP A 512 67.31 -48.76 -14.37
C ASP A 512 68.35 -49.73 -13.76
N LEU A 513 69.55 -49.80 -14.35
CA LEU A 513 70.64 -50.68 -13.90
C LEU A 513 71.26 -50.21 -12.57
N ILE A 514 71.43 -48.90 -12.38
CA ILE A 514 71.88 -48.30 -11.12
C ILE A 514 70.85 -48.54 -10.01
N GLU A 515 69.56 -48.36 -10.30
CA GLU A 515 68.47 -48.63 -9.34
C GLU A 515 68.44 -50.11 -8.95
N LEU A 516 68.40 -51.03 -9.92
CA LEU A 516 68.42 -52.49 -9.67
C LEU A 516 69.63 -52.95 -8.84
N LYS A 517 70.82 -52.43 -9.11
CA LYS A 517 72.03 -52.74 -8.30
C LYS A 517 71.92 -52.22 -6.88
N THR A 518 71.25 -51.09 -6.68
CA THR A 518 71.03 -50.50 -5.36
C THR A 518 69.98 -51.31 -4.59
N ASP A 519 68.88 -51.67 -5.25
CA ASP A 519 67.81 -52.50 -4.69
C ASP A 519 68.32 -53.90 -4.30
N VAL A 520 69.16 -54.56 -5.10
CA VAL A 520 69.82 -55.83 -4.72
C VAL A 520 70.68 -55.65 -3.46
N LYS A 521 71.47 -54.58 -3.38
CA LYS A 521 72.32 -54.32 -2.21
C LYS A 521 71.49 -54.05 -0.95
N LEU A 522 70.40 -53.30 -1.06
CA LEU A 522 69.48 -53.04 0.04
C LEU A 522 68.75 -54.31 0.49
N ALA A 523 68.25 -55.12 -0.46
CA ALA A 523 67.63 -56.41 -0.17
C ALA A 523 68.62 -57.40 0.49
N GLY A 524 69.90 -57.36 0.12
CA GLY A 524 70.98 -58.14 0.73
C GLY A 524 71.45 -57.64 2.09
N LEU A 525 71.03 -56.44 2.52
CA LEU A 525 71.30 -55.88 3.86
C LEU A 525 70.10 -56.04 4.83
N GLY A 526 68.93 -56.46 4.33
CA GLY A 526 67.69 -56.71 5.08
C GLY A 526 67.34 -58.18 5.29
N GLY A 527 68.36 -59.06 5.28
CA GLY A 527 68.28 -60.51 5.45
C GLY A 527 69.09 -60.99 6.64
#